data_AF-A0A947S4N7-F1
#
_entry.id   AF-A0A947S4N7-F1
#
_cell.length_a   1.000
_cell.length_b   1.000
_cell.length_c   1.000
_cell.angle_alpha   90.00
_cell.angle_beta   90.00
_cell.angle_gamma   90.00
#
_symmetry.space_group_name_H-M   'P 1'
#
loop_
_entity.id
_entity.type
_entity.pdbx_description
1 polymer ?
#
loop_
_entity_poly.entity_id
_entity_poly.type
_entity_poly.pdbx_seq_one_letter_code
_entity_poly.pdbx_strand_id
1 'polypeptide(L)'
;MKKELKLPRFKNEDEERKFWARLDLSEYYEASDMEPVSFPNLKPTTRPISIRIPEYLLNQVKEQANELNIPYQSLIKQYIHKGVFSSK
;
A
#
# COMPACT_ATOMS: atom_id res chain seq x y z
N MET A 1 20.24 -1.96 -21.53
CA MET A 1 21.02 -2.26 -20.30
C MET A 1 22.43 -1.70 -20.44
N LYS A 2 22.93 -0.95 -19.44
CA LYS A 2 24.25 -0.29 -19.48
C LYS A 2 25.39 -1.15 -18.93
N LYS A 3 25.13 -1.95 -17.90
CA LYS A 3 26.15 -2.77 -17.21
C LYS A 3 25.51 -4.00 -16.56
N GLU A 4 26.22 -5.14 -16.56
CA GLU A 4 25.77 -6.36 -15.88
C GLU A 4 25.80 -6.20 -14.35
N LEU A 5 24.63 -6.35 -13.72
CA LEU A 5 24.50 -6.37 -12.27
C LEU A 5 24.79 -7.78 -11.73
N LYS A 6 25.90 -7.95 -11.01
CA LYS A 6 26.24 -9.21 -10.34
C LYS A 6 25.64 -9.25 -8.93
N LEU A 7 24.56 -10.00 -8.78
CA LEU A 7 23.88 -10.20 -7.50
C LEU A 7 24.67 -11.20 -6.63
N PRO A 8 25.09 -10.83 -5.40
CA PRO A 8 25.68 -11.77 -4.46
C PRO A 8 24.61 -12.72 -3.89
N ARG A 9 25.02 -13.90 -3.40
CA ARG A 9 24.11 -14.79 -2.65
C ARG A 9 23.90 -14.23 -1.25
N PHE A 10 22.69 -13.74 -0.96
CA PHE A 10 22.31 -13.24 0.36
C PHE A 10 21.97 -14.40 1.30
N LYS A 11 22.25 -14.24 2.60
CA LYS A 11 21.88 -15.23 3.62
C LYS A 11 20.52 -14.92 4.26
N ASN A 12 20.08 -13.66 4.24
CA ASN A 12 18.85 -13.19 4.87
C ASN A 12 18.23 -12.00 4.10
N GLU A 13 16.91 -11.81 4.24
CA GLU A 13 16.14 -10.72 3.60
C GLU A 13 16.61 -9.33 4.05
N ASP A 14 17.03 -9.19 5.31
CA ASP A 14 17.53 -7.90 5.82
C ASP A 14 18.86 -7.48 5.16
N GLU A 15 19.70 -8.43 4.75
CA GLU A 15 20.94 -8.15 4.01
C GLU A 15 20.62 -7.72 2.58
N GLU A 16 19.67 -8.40 1.96
CA GLU A 16 19.17 -8.07 0.62
C GLU A 16 18.57 -6.65 0.60
N ARG A 17 17.71 -6.32 1.58
CA ARG A 17 17.11 -4.97 1.69
C ARG A 17 18.17 -3.88 1.82
N LYS A 18 19.22 -4.13 2.61
CA LYS A 18 20.35 -3.18 2.77
C LYS A 18 21.18 -3.02 1.51
N PHE A 19 21.35 -4.10 0.73
CA PHE A 19 22.02 -4.06 -0.56
C PHE A 19 21.24 -3.21 -1.57
N TRP A 20 19.94 -3.48 -1.74
CA TRP A 20 19.08 -2.71 -2.64
C TRP A 20 18.96 -1.24 -2.25
N ALA A 21 18.94 -0.92 -0.95
CA ALA A 21 18.89 0.46 -0.47
C ALA A 21 20.16 1.28 -0.80
N ARG A 22 21.30 0.62 -1.07
CA ARG A 22 22.57 1.27 -1.40
C ARG A 22 22.86 1.28 -2.90
N LEU A 23 22.19 0.43 -3.68
CA LEU A 23 22.44 0.27 -5.10
C LEU A 23 21.68 1.33 -5.89
N ASP A 24 22.40 2.13 -6.68
CA ASP A 24 21.77 3.00 -7.67
C ASP A 24 21.50 2.21 -8.96
N LEU A 25 20.23 1.99 -9.28
CA LEU A 25 19.80 1.25 -10.46
C LEU A 25 20.01 2.02 -11.77
N SER A 26 20.19 3.34 -11.71
CA SER A 26 20.37 4.20 -12.90
C SER A 26 21.72 4.00 -13.60
N GLU A 27 22.71 3.44 -12.88
CA GLU A 27 24.02 3.08 -13.43
C GLU A 27 23.97 1.79 -14.27
N TYR A 28 22.95 0.94 -14.06
CA TYR A 28 22.84 -0.39 -14.66
C TYR A 28 21.74 -0.48 -15.72
N TYR A 29 20.63 0.24 -15.54
CA TYR A 29 19.44 0.17 -16.39
C TYR A 29 19.11 1.50 -17.07
N GLU A 30 18.55 1.42 -18.29
CA GLU A 30 17.96 2.55 -19.00
C GLU A 30 16.44 2.51 -18.89
N ALA A 31 15.78 3.65 -19.08
CA ALA A 31 14.32 3.74 -19.03
C ALA A 31 13.63 2.81 -20.06
N SER A 32 14.31 2.48 -21.17
CA SER A 32 13.87 1.51 -22.17
C SER A 32 13.91 0.05 -21.69
N ASP A 33 14.66 -0.26 -20.63
CA ASP A 33 14.74 -1.59 -20.04
C ASP A 33 13.65 -1.84 -18.98
N MET A 34 12.87 -0.83 -18.62
CA MET A 34 11.85 -0.93 -17.57
C MET A 34 10.49 -1.36 -18.16
N GLU A 35 9.90 -2.40 -17.56
CA GLU A 35 8.55 -2.85 -17.93
C GLU A 35 7.50 -2.39 -16.90
N PRO A 36 6.29 -2.00 -17.36
CA PRO A 36 5.18 -1.70 -16.46
C PRO A 36 4.70 -2.98 -15.78
N VAL A 37 5.10 -3.18 -14.53
CA VAL A 37 4.65 -4.30 -13.70
C VAL A 37 3.44 -3.88 -12.87
N SER A 38 2.38 -4.69 -12.94
CA SER A 38 1.27 -4.62 -12.00
C SER A 38 1.48 -5.69 -10.94
N PHE A 39 1.32 -5.32 -9.67
CA PHE A 39 1.39 -6.26 -8.54
C PHE A 39 -0.01 -6.56 -8.01
N PRO A 40 -0.85 -7.32 -8.74
CA PRO A 40 -2.25 -7.55 -8.36
C PRO A 40 -2.39 -8.32 -7.03
N ASN A 41 -1.35 -9.03 -6.61
CA ASN A 41 -1.36 -9.93 -5.46
C ASN A 41 -0.72 -9.34 -4.19
N LEU A 42 -0.21 -8.11 -4.23
CA LEU A 42 0.26 -7.43 -3.01
C LEU A 42 -0.97 -7.06 -2.17
N LYS A 43 -1.30 -7.88 -1.17
CA LYS A 43 -2.33 -7.53 -0.18
C LYS A 43 -1.85 -6.30 0.60
N PRO A 44 -2.60 -5.19 0.60
CA PRO A 44 -2.32 -4.08 1.50
C PRO A 44 -2.31 -4.60 2.94
N THR A 45 -1.24 -4.35 3.68
CA THR A 45 -1.15 -4.75 5.07
C THR A 45 -2.16 -3.97 5.91
N THR A 46 -3.05 -4.67 6.61
CA THR A 46 -3.99 -4.05 7.55
C THR A 46 -3.44 -4.08 8.97
N ARG A 47 -3.64 -3.01 9.73
CA ARG A 47 -3.29 -2.94 11.16
C ARG A 47 -4.53 -2.54 11.96
N PRO A 48 -4.89 -3.27 13.02
CA PRO A 48 -5.99 -2.87 13.89
C PRO A 48 -5.59 -1.59 14.66
N ILE A 49 -6.51 -0.64 14.71
CA ILE A 49 -6.35 0.61 15.48
C ILE A 49 -7.60 0.85 16.32
N SER A 50 -7.41 1.39 17.51
CA SER A 50 -8.51 1.86 18.36
C SER A 50 -8.74 3.35 18.11
N ILE A 51 -9.96 3.72 17.73
CA ILE A 51 -10.36 5.12 17.49
C ILE A 51 -11.60 5.43 18.35
N ARG A 52 -11.68 6.64 18.90
CA ARG A 52 -12.90 7.14 19.55
C ARG A 52 -13.76 7.88 18.54
N ILE A 53 -15.03 7.53 18.48
CA ILE A 53 -16.02 8.14 17.57
C ILE A 53 -17.25 8.50 18.41
N PRO A 54 -17.86 9.69 18.21
CA PRO A 54 -19.12 10.04 18.86
C PRO A 54 -20.23 9.04 18.53
N GLU A 55 -21.08 8.72 19.52
CA GLU A 55 -22.12 7.70 19.37
C GLU A 55 -23.14 8.02 18.27
N TYR A 56 -23.55 9.29 18.17
CA TYR A 56 -24.50 9.73 17.12
C TYR A 56 -23.96 9.46 15.71
N LEU A 57 -22.66 9.68 15.51
CA LEU A 57 -22.01 9.49 14.21
C LEU A 57 -21.89 8.00 13.87
N LEU A 58 -21.59 7.16 14.88
CA LEU A 58 -21.55 5.72 14.69
C LEU A 58 -22.92 5.17 14.26
N ASN A 59 -24.00 5.68 14.84
CA ASN A 59 -25.36 5.28 14.49
C ASN A 59 -25.72 5.69 13.05
N GLN A 60 -25.43 6.94 12.66
CA GLN A 60 -25.64 7.40 11.27
C GLN A 60 -24.86 6.56 10.25
N VAL A 61 -23.61 6.21 10.54
CA VAL A 61 -22.80 5.37 9.65
C VAL A 61 -23.39 3.97 9.52
N LYS A 62 -23.96 3.41 10.60
CA LYS A 62 -24.63 2.09 10.54
C LYS A 62 -25.90 2.14 9.69
N GLU A 63 -26.71 3.18 9.82
CA GLU A 63 -27.91 3.39 9.00
C GLU A 63 -27.57 3.47 7.52
N GLN A 64 -26.60 4.33 7.15
CA GLN A 64 -26.13 4.47 5.78
C GLN A 64 -25.51 3.18 5.22
N ALA A 65 -24.73 2.48 6.04
CA ALA A 65 -24.14 1.22 5.62
C ALA A 65 -25.20 0.15 5.33
N ASN A 66 -26.27 0.11 6.14
CA ASN A 66 -27.40 -0.78 5.95
C ASN A 66 -28.16 -0.44 4.65
N GLU A 67 -28.42 0.84 4.37
CA GLU A 67 -29.03 1.30 3.12
C GLU A 67 -28.20 0.85 1.89
N LEU A 68 -26.88 0.96 1.99
CA LEU A 68 -25.94 0.55 0.94
C LEU A 68 -25.67 -0.97 0.91
N ASN A 69 -26.29 -1.77 1.79
CA ASN A 69 -26.04 -3.21 1.94
C ASN A 69 -24.56 -3.58 2.13
N ILE A 70 -23.80 -2.78 2.89
CA ILE A 70 -22.40 -3.04 3.22
C ILE A 70 -22.14 -3.00 4.74
N PRO A 71 -21.09 -3.66 5.23
CA PRO A 71 -20.69 -3.52 6.63
C PRO A 71 -20.28 -2.09 6.97
N TYR A 72 -20.70 -1.57 8.13
CA TYR A 72 -20.37 -0.22 8.57
C TYR A 72 -18.86 0.02 8.66
N GLN A 73 -18.06 -0.99 8.99
CA GLN A 73 -16.59 -0.87 9.00
C GLN A 73 -16.03 -0.68 7.59
N SER A 74 -16.64 -1.28 6.57
CA SER A 74 -16.26 -1.09 5.17
C SER A 74 -16.59 0.33 4.71
N LEU A 75 -17.75 0.86 5.11
CA LEU A 75 -18.14 2.24 4.83
C LEU A 75 -17.17 3.24 5.49
N ILE A 76 -16.79 3.01 6.77
CA ILE A 76 -15.78 3.82 7.47
C ILE A 76 -14.45 3.84 6.70
N LYS A 77 -13.97 2.69 6.23
CA LYS A 77 -12.73 2.61 5.43
C LYS A 77 -12.84 3.43 4.15
N GLN A 78 -13.99 3.39 3.46
CA GLN A 78 -14.20 4.18 2.25
C GLN A 78 -14.18 5.68 2.54
N TYR A 79 -14.80 6.14 3.63
CA TYR A 79 -14.74 7.55 4.02
C TYR A 79 -13.34 8.02 4.40
N ILE A 80 -12.58 7.22 5.15
CA ILE A 80 -11.17 7.52 5.45
C ILE A 80 -10.36 7.60 4.16
N HIS A 81 -10.53 6.64 3.25
CA HIS A 81 -9.86 6.64 1.96
C HIS A 81 -10.22 7.90 1.16
N LYS A 82 -11.50 8.24 1.04
CA LYS A 82 -11.95 9.47 0.38
C LYS A 82 -11.32 10.71 1.03
N GLY A 83 -11.32 10.83 2.36
CA GLY A 83 -10.73 11.98 3.06
C GLY A 83 -9.21 12.14 2.81
N VAL A 84 -8.47 11.04 2.75
CA VAL A 84 -7.02 11.06 2.51
C VAL A 84 -6.68 11.36 1.05
N PHE A 85 -7.42 10.79 0.10
CA PHE A 85 -7.10 10.87 -1.33
C PHE A 85 -7.86 11.95 -2.10
N SER A 86 -8.96 12.48 -1.56
CA SER A 86 -9.75 13.55 -2.20
C SER A 86 -9.19 14.96 -1.96
N SER A 87 -8.16 15.12 -1.12
CA SER A 87 -7.48 16.41 -0.87
C SER A 87 -6.24 16.62 -1.75
N LYS A 88 -6.04 15.76 -2.76
CA LYS A 88 -5.08 15.96 -3.85
C LYS A 88 -5.83 16.27 -5.13
#